data_AF-A0A963KMA1-F1
#
_entry.id   AF-A0A963KMA1-F1
#
_cell.length_a   1.000
_cell.length_b   1.000
_cell.length_c   1.000
_cell.angle_alpha   90.00
_cell.angle_beta   90.00
_cell.angle_gamma   90.00
#
_symmetry.space_group_name_H-M   'P 1'
#
loop_
_entity.id
_entity.type
_entity.pdbx_description
1 polymer ?
#
loop_
_entity_poly.entity_id
_entity_poly.type
_entity_poly.pdbx_seq_one_letter_code
_entity_poly.pdbx_strand_id
1 'polypeptide(L)'
;RMIGDSIKRTKERLRKVKRQRQTQRRQRQRRDTFAISLVGYTNAGKTSLFNSLVNARAYAADQLFATLDTTTRHLYLGDASRSVSLSDTVGFIRNLPHGLIDAFEATLQEAVDADVLLHVVDASNPNHLEQMDEVARVLREIGAADIRQILVFNKLDAMEPERRPLAMQDWITFCDNPTERLFVSARTGEGMAELRARLAQLARGDGDEEAPGHENSHGEAEAVVQLGTIER
;
A
#
# COMPACT_ATOMS: atom_id res chain seq x y z
N ARG A 1 -18.87 -27.85 -23.92
CA ARG A 1 -19.66 -26.58 -23.94
C ARG A 1 -19.46 -25.76 -22.66
N MET A 2 -19.73 -26.29 -21.45
CA MET A 2 -19.58 -25.55 -20.18
C MET A 2 -18.21 -24.90 -19.92
N ILE A 3 -17.09 -25.55 -20.28
CA ILE A 3 -15.74 -24.99 -20.08
C ILE A 3 -15.52 -23.74 -20.95
N GLY A 4 -16.01 -23.74 -22.19
CA GLY A 4 -15.89 -22.59 -23.11
C GLY A 4 -16.68 -21.37 -22.62
N ASP A 5 -17.86 -21.60 -22.07
CA ASP A 5 -18.69 -20.53 -21.50
C ASP A 5 -18.07 -19.94 -20.22
N SER A 6 -17.48 -20.79 -19.38
CA SER A 6 -16.74 -20.35 -18.18
C SER A 6 -15.49 -19.54 -18.56
N ILE A 7 -14.70 -19.98 -19.54
CA ILE A 7 -13.53 -19.24 -20.04
C ILE A 7 -13.96 -17.88 -20.60
N LYS A 8 -15.06 -17.83 -21.37
CA LYS A 8 -15.60 -16.60 -21.93
C LYS A 8 -16.01 -15.61 -20.84
N ARG A 9 -16.78 -16.08 -19.84
CA ARG A 9 -17.20 -15.26 -18.68
C ARG A 9 -16.00 -14.72 -17.89
N THR A 10 -14.98 -15.54 -17.67
CA THR A 10 -13.75 -15.11 -16.97
C THR A 10 -12.98 -14.06 -17.77
N LYS A 11 -12.82 -14.24 -19.09
CA LYS A 11 -12.19 -13.23 -19.97
C LYS A 11 -12.96 -11.92 -20.00
N GLU A 12 -14.29 -11.95 -20.01
CA GLU A 12 -15.14 -10.76 -19.98
C GLU A 12 -15.01 -10.01 -18.64
N ARG A 13 -14.98 -10.72 -17.50
CA ARG A 13 -14.71 -10.13 -16.19
C ARG A 13 -13.33 -9.48 -16.12
N LEU A 14 -12.28 -10.18 -16.60
CA LEU A 14 -10.91 -9.64 -16.68
C LEU A 14 -10.86 -8.35 -17.52
N ARG A 15 -11.55 -8.31 -18.67
CA ARG A 15 -11.62 -7.10 -19.50
C ARG A 15 -12.30 -5.94 -18.78
N LYS A 16 -13.38 -6.21 -18.04
CA LYS A 16 -14.08 -5.18 -17.25
C LYS A 16 -13.17 -4.61 -16.16
N VAL A 17 -12.49 -5.48 -15.40
CA VAL A 17 -11.52 -5.08 -14.36
C VAL A 17 -10.38 -4.25 -14.97
N LYS A 18 -9.78 -4.70 -16.08
CA LYS A 18 -8.71 -3.93 -16.76
C LYS A 18 -9.17 -2.53 -17.18
N ARG A 19 -10.38 -2.40 -17.74
CA ARG A 19 -10.94 -1.09 -18.12
C ARG A 19 -11.16 -0.20 -16.91
N GLN A 20 -11.73 -0.72 -15.83
CA GLN A 20 -11.95 0.02 -14.59
C GLN A 20 -10.62 0.55 -14.01
N ARG A 21 -9.59 -0.29 -13.93
CA ARG A 21 -8.24 0.10 -13.50
C ARG A 21 -7.65 1.22 -14.36
N GLN A 22 -7.76 1.11 -15.69
CA GLN A 22 -7.25 2.15 -16.61
C GLN A 22 -7.98 3.49 -16.42
N THR A 23 -9.30 3.47 -16.23
CA THR A 23 -10.08 4.69 -15.97
C THR A 23 -9.66 5.35 -14.66
N GLN A 24 -9.56 4.58 -13.58
CA GLN A 24 -9.11 5.11 -12.28
C GLN A 24 -7.68 5.67 -12.34
N ARG A 25 -6.74 4.96 -12.98
CA ARG A 25 -5.37 5.46 -13.19
C ARG A 25 -5.34 6.77 -13.98
N ARG A 26 -6.13 6.88 -15.05
CA ARG A 26 -6.24 8.12 -15.82
C ARG A 26 -6.84 9.27 -15.01
N GLN A 27 -7.81 8.98 -14.14
CA GLN A 27 -8.40 9.99 -13.27
C GLN A 27 -7.38 10.55 -12.28
N ARG A 28 -6.52 9.70 -11.72
CA ARG A 28 -5.41 10.11 -10.85
C ARG A 28 -4.32 10.88 -11.57
N GLN A 29 -3.90 10.41 -12.76
CA GLN A 29 -2.91 11.10 -13.60
C GLN A 29 -3.34 12.50 -14.05
N ARG A 30 -4.64 12.78 -14.08
CA ARG A 30 -5.18 14.11 -14.40
C ARG A 30 -5.15 15.08 -13.21
N ARG A 31 -4.83 14.60 -12.01
CA ARG A 31 -4.69 15.46 -10.83
C ARG A 31 -3.28 16.09 -10.83
N ASP A 32 -3.21 17.35 -10.42
CA ASP A 32 -1.93 18.07 -10.33
C ASP A 32 -1.07 17.58 -9.15
N THR A 33 -1.72 17.05 -8.12
CA THR A 33 -1.09 16.63 -6.86
C THR A 33 -1.06 15.11 -6.75
N PHE A 34 0.12 14.55 -6.47
CA PHE A 34 0.29 13.13 -6.14
C PHE A 34 -0.31 12.85 -4.76
N ALA A 35 -1.22 11.88 -4.67
CA ALA A 35 -2.03 11.62 -3.48
C ALA A 35 -1.60 10.34 -2.76
N ILE A 36 -1.33 10.47 -1.47
CA ILE A 36 -0.96 9.38 -0.56
C ILE A 36 -2.04 9.27 0.52
N SER A 37 -2.51 8.06 0.79
CA SER A 37 -3.54 7.82 1.82
C SER A 37 -3.06 6.77 2.83
N LEU A 38 -3.20 7.08 4.12
CA LEU A 38 -2.91 6.15 5.21
C LEU A 38 -4.11 5.26 5.46
N VAL A 39 -3.94 3.96 5.33
CA VAL A 39 -4.96 2.95 5.61
C VAL A 39 -4.44 1.96 6.64
N GLY A 40 -5.34 1.28 7.36
CA GLY A 40 -4.90 0.36 8.41
C GLY A 40 -5.91 0.23 9.53
N TYR A 41 -5.71 -0.78 10.36
CA TYR A 41 -6.55 -1.08 11.50
C TYR A 41 -6.53 0.06 12.54
N THR A 42 -7.55 0.16 13.39
CA THR A 42 -7.52 1.10 14.52
C THR A 42 -6.33 0.81 15.43
N ASN A 43 -5.78 1.85 16.05
CA ASN A 43 -4.58 1.75 16.89
C ASN A 43 -3.30 1.26 16.16
N ALA A 44 -3.29 1.11 14.83
CA ALA A 44 -2.04 0.84 14.10
C ALA A 44 -1.03 2.01 14.15
N GLY A 45 -1.47 3.18 14.61
CA GLY A 45 -0.66 4.41 14.69
C GLY A 45 -0.65 5.21 13.39
N LYS A 46 -1.72 5.13 12.58
CA LYS A 46 -1.90 5.97 11.37
C LYS A 46 -1.77 7.46 11.69
N THR A 47 -2.52 7.98 12.65
CA THR A 47 -2.46 9.39 13.07
C THR A 47 -1.07 9.76 13.61
N SER A 48 -0.41 8.88 14.36
CA SER A 48 0.96 9.10 14.82
C SER A 48 1.95 9.16 13.66
N LEU A 49 1.80 8.29 12.66
CA LEU A 49 2.61 8.28 11.44
C LEU A 49 2.34 9.51 10.58
N PHE A 50 1.07 9.87 10.39
CA PHE A 50 0.62 11.09 9.73
C PHE A 50 1.31 12.30 10.33
N ASN A 51 1.21 12.44 11.64
CA ASN A 51 1.86 13.51 12.37
C ASN A 51 3.38 13.40 12.20
N SER A 52 4.02 12.23 12.34
CA SER A 52 5.47 12.13 12.14
C SER A 52 5.94 12.52 10.73
N LEU A 53 5.10 12.33 9.70
CA LEU A 53 5.37 12.71 8.31
C LEU A 53 5.14 14.21 8.06
N VAL A 54 4.00 14.75 8.51
CA VAL A 54 3.61 16.16 8.29
C VAL A 54 4.29 17.09 9.30
N ASN A 55 4.47 16.62 10.53
CA ASN A 55 5.04 17.33 11.65
C ASN A 55 6.51 17.02 11.89
N ALA A 56 7.29 17.62 11.00
CA ALA A 56 8.34 18.52 11.45
C ALA A 56 7.82 19.74 12.30
N ARG A 57 6.73 19.59 13.11
CA ARG A 57 6.18 20.40 14.24
C ARG A 57 4.65 20.29 14.42
N ALA A 58 4.16 19.34 15.22
CA ALA A 58 2.86 19.34 15.95
C ALA A 58 2.46 17.93 16.45
N TYR A 59 1.65 17.95 17.51
CA TYR A 59 1.43 16.93 18.54
C TYR A 59 0.34 15.91 18.15
N ALA A 60 0.41 14.68 18.68
CA ALA A 60 -0.63 13.65 18.54
C ALA A 60 -1.28 13.35 19.91
N ALA A 61 -2.59 13.05 19.94
CA ALA A 61 -3.31 12.56 21.11
C ALA A 61 -3.81 11.13 20.89
N ASP A 62 -3.62 10.26 21.90
CA ASP A 62 -4.03 8.85 21.85
C ASP A 62 -5.49 8.67 22.31
N GLN A 63 -6.41 8.47 21.36
CA GLN A 63 -7.78 8.03 21.65
C GLN A 63 -8.26 7.01 20.60
N LEU A 64 -9.11 6.06 21.01
CA LEU A 64 -9.88 5.24 20.08
C LEU A 64 -10.80 6.17 19.27
N PHE A 65 -10.81 6.02 17.94
CA PHE A 65 -11.41 6.95 16.97
C PHE A 65 -10.72 8.32 16.81
N ALA A 66 -9.41 8.41 17.06
CA ALA A 66 -8.63 9.65 16.88
C ALA A 66 -8.85 10.37 15.54
N THR A 67 -9.21 9.64 14.47
CA THR A 67 -9.52 10.21 13.16
C THR A 67 -10.87 9.68 12.68
N LEU A 68 -11.94 10.43 12.99
CA LEU A 68 -13.31 10.20 12.51
C LEU A 68 -13.61 11.03 11.24
N ASP A 69 -12.93 12.18 11.11
CA ASP A 69 -12.91 13.02 9.92
C ASP A 69 -11.57 12.86 9.18
N THR A 70 -11.60 12.70 7.86
CA THR A 70 -10.36 12.63 7.06
C THR A 70 -9.55 13.91 7.22
N THR A 71 -8.27 13.78 7.57
CA THR A 71 -7.35 14.93 7.63
C THR A 71 -6.38 14.88 6.46
N THR A 72 -6.50 15.84 5.54
CA THR A 72 -5.55 16.00 4.43
C THR A 72 -4.60 17.16 4.68
N ARG A 73 -3.31 16.95 4.43
CA ARG A 73 -2.25 17.96 4.54
C ARG A 73 -1.30 17.85 3.34
N HIS A 74 -0.69 18.98 2.99
CA HIS A 74 0.41 18.97 2.06
C HIS A 74 1.70 18.52 2.76
N LEU A 75 2.36 17.54 2.18
CA LEU A 75 3.67 17.05 2.59
C LEU A 75 4.69 17.49 1.55
N TYR A 76 5.69 18.27 1.96
CA TYR A 76 6.80 18.62 1.08
C TYR A 76 7.86 17.52 1.14
N LEU A 77 8.06 16.84 0.01
CA LEU A 77 9.12 15.85 -0.15
C LEU A 77 10.33 16.56 -0.75
N GLY A 78 11.24 17.05 0.12
CA GLY A 78 12.42 17.81 -0.29
C GLY A 78 13.28 17.06 -1.31
N ASP A 79 13.47 15.77 -1.08
CA ASP A 79 14.19 14.89 -2.00
C ASP A 79 13.53 14.80 -3.36
N ALA A 80 12.22 15.03 -3.51
CA ALA A 80 11.52 15.10 -4.79
C ALA A 80 11.33 16.54 -5.32
N SER A 81 11.63 17.55 -4.50
CA SER A 81 11.27 18.95 -4.73
C SER A 81 9.79 19.15 -5.11
N ARG A 82 8.90 18.30 -4.57
CA ARG A 82 7.47 18.25 -4.90
C ARG A 82 6.61 18.21 -3.65
N SER A 83 5.48 18.92 -3.69
CA SER A 83 4.42 18.80 -2.69
C SER A 83 3.47 17.68 -3.08
N VAL A 84 3.14 16.80 -2.13
CA VAL A 84 2.16 15.72 -2.27
C VAL A 84 1.04 15.93 -1.26
N SER A 85 -0.14 15.36 -1.49
CA SER A 85 -1.19 15.32 -0.47
C SER A 85 -1.08 14.04 0.33
N LEU A 86 -1.08 14.16 1.66
CA LEU A 86 -1.19 13.03 2.59
C LEU A 86 -2.54 13.11 3.30
N SER A 87 -3.31 12.04 3.27
CA SER A 87 -4.60 11.91 3.95
C SER A 87 -4.51 10.85 5.07
N ASP A 88 -4.93 11.20 6.30
CA ASP A 88 -5.21 10.23 7.37
C ASP A 88 -6.69 9.83 7.29
N THR A 89 -6.96 8.54 7.07
CA THR A 89 -8.33 8.03 6.94
C THR A 89 -8.83 7.42 8.24
N VAL A 90 -10.13 7.13 8.28
CA VAL A 90 -10.74 6.34 9.35
C VAL A 90 -10.03 5.00 9.49
N GLY A 91 -9.78 4.60 10.72
CA GLY A 91 -9.19 3.30 11.02
C GLY A 91 -10.18 2.16 10.91
N PHE A 92 -9.76 1.07 10.28
CA PHE A 92 -10.60 -0.11 10.14
C PHE A 92 -10.73 -0.89 11.45
N ILE A 93 -11.92 -1.44 11.70
CA ILE A 93 -12.18 -2.38 12.78
C ILE A 93 -12.68 -3.70 12.21
N ARG A 94 -12.49 -4.79 12.96
CA ARG A 94 -13.01 -6.13 12.64
C ARG A 94 -14.50 -6.05 12.39
N ASN A 95 -14.96 -6.78 11.38
CA ASN A 95 -16.38 -6.90 11.05
C ASN A 95 -17.08 -5.55 10.90
N LEU A 96 -16.44 -4.59 10.23
CA LEU A 96 -17.06 -3.34 9.82
C LEU A 96 -18.44 -3.64 9.19
N PRO A 97 -19.56 -3.20 9.82
CA PRO A 97 -20.88 -3.43 9.24
C PRO A 97 -20.98 -2.71 7.89
N HIS A 98 -21.65 -3.31 6.91
CA HIS A 98 -21.79 -2.70 5.58
C HIS A 98 -22.37 -1.27 5.64
N GLY A 99 -23.36 -1.01 6.52
CA GLY A 99 -23.91 0.33 6.69
C GLY A 99 -22.93 1.35 7.28
N LEU A 100 -21.85 0.90 7.92
CA LEU A 100 -20.79 1.78 8.42
C LEU A 100 -19.80 2.13 7.29
N ILE A 101 -19.61 1.25 6.31
CA ILE A 101 -18.86 1.57 5.08
C ILE A 101 -19.59 2.69 4.32
N ASP A 102 -20.92 2.59 4.20
CA ASP A 102 -21.75 3.63 3.55
C ASP A 102 -21.66 4.97 4.31
N ALA A 103 -21.68 4.93 5.64
CA ALA A 103 -21.55 6.14 6.47
C ALA A 103 -20.16 6.81 6.36
N PHE A 104 -19.14 6.07 5.92
CA PHE A 104 -17.77 6.55 5.75
C PHE A 104 -17.35 6.66 4.28
N GLU A 105 -18.28 6.54 3.33
CA GLU A 105 -18.01 6.49 1.90
C GLU A 105 -17.12 7.66 1.44
N ALA A 106 -17.42 8.89 1.88
CA ALA A 106 -16.60 10.06 1.57
C ALA A 106 -15.17 9.97 2.12
N THR A 107 -14.99 9.39 3.32
CA THR A 107 -13.66 9.22 3.94
C THR A 107 -12.86 8.08 3.32
N LEU A 108 -13.55 7.06 2.79
CA LEU A 108 -12.95 5.93 2.08
C LEU A 108 -12.64 6.27 0.62
N GLN A 109 -13.33 7.26 0.05
CA GLN A 109 -13.06 7.76 -1.29
C GLN A 109 -11.63 8.29 -1.44
N GLU A 110 -11.07 8.89 -0.39
CA GLU A 110 -9.66 9.32 -0.34
C GLU A 110 -8.69 8.15 -0.54
N ALA A 111 -9.02 6.95 -0.04
CA ALA A 111 -8.23 5.76 -0.31
C ALA A 111 -8.39 5.30 -1.77
N VAL A 112 -9.60 5.31 -2.32
CA VAL A 112 -9.88 4.93 -3.73
C VAL A 112 -9.14 5.84 -4.72
N ASP A 113 -9.01 7.10 -4.36
CA ASP A 113 -8.46 8.15 -5.20
C ASP A 113 -6.94 8.32 -5.07
N ALA A 114 -6.30 7.63 -4.12
CA ALA A 114 -4.88 7.72 -3.88
C ALA A 114 -4.04 7.09 -5.01
N ASP A 115 -2.87 7.66 -5.26
CA ASP A 115 -1.83 7.06 -6.09
C ASP A 115 -1.13 5.91 -5.36
N VAL A 116 -0.92 6.07 -4.04
CA VAL A 116 -0.29 5.10 -3.15
C VAL A 116 -1.04 5.02 -1.83
N LEU A 117 -1.25 3.78 -1.36
CA LEU A 117 -1.73 3.49 -0.02
C LEU A 117 -0.55 3.14 0.89
N LEU A 118 -0.43 3.81 2.04
CA LEU A 118 0.43 3.36 3.12
C LEU A 118 -0.42 2.54 4.07
N HIS A 119 -0.27 1.22 3.98
CA HIS A 119 -0.97 0.30 4.85
C HIS A 119 -0.20 0.18 6.16
N VAL A 120 -0.63 0.95 7.15
CA VAL A 120 -0.03 1.02 8.47
C VAL A 120 -0.46 -0.20 9.30
N VAL A 121 0.52 -0.94 9.79
CA VAL A 121 0.36 -2.19 10.54
C VAL A 121 1.04 -2.03 11.89
N ASP A 122 0.39 -2.45 12.98
CA ASP A 122 1.05 -2.55 14.29
C ASP A 122 1.91 -3.80 14.34
N ALA A 123 3.23 -3.66 14.18
CA ALA A 123 4.16 -4.79 14.13
C ALA A 123 4.35 -5.47 15.50
N SER A 124 4.04 -4.77 16.60
CA SER A 124 4.11 -5.33 17.94
C SER A 124 2.98 -6.32 18.22
N ASN A 125 1.81 -6.08 17.61
CA ASN A 125 0.62 -6.89 17.81
C ASN A 125 0.79 -8.31 17.21
N PRO A 126 0.60 -9.39 17.98
CA PRO A 126 0.70 -10.75 17.46
C PRO A 126 -0.37 -11.08 16.39
N ASN A 127 -1.51 -10.37 16.41
CA ASN A 127 -2.64 -10.60 15.49
C ASN A 127 -2.63 -9.67 14.27
N HIS A 128 -1.49 -9.04 13.95
CA HIS A 128 -1.41 -8.06 12.86
C HIS A 128 -1.74 -8.65 11.48
N LEU A 129 -1.43 -9.93 11.23
CA LEU A 129 -1.77 -10.59 9.96
C LEU A 129 -3.29 -10.64 9.74
N GLU A 130 -4.06 -11.04 10.75
CA GLU A 130 -5.53 -11.03 10.68
C GLU A 130 -6.07 -9.62 10.45
N GLN A 131 -5.45 -8.60 11.05
CA GLN A 131 -5.83 -7.21 10.85
C GLN A 131 -5.52 -6.77 9.41
N MET A 132 -4.38 -7.15 8.84
CA MET A 132 -4.03 -6.87 7.45
C MET A 132 -5.04 -7.49 6.47
N ASP A 133 -5.49 -8.71 6.73
CA ASP A 133 -6.49 -9.39 5.91
C ASP A 133 -7.85 -8.68 5.95
N GLU A 134 -8.27 -8.20 7.13
CA GLU A 134 -9.49 -7.38 7.25
C GLU A 134 -9.38 -6.07 6.47
N VAL A 135 -8.25 -5.38 6.54
CA VAL A 135 -8.01 -4.17 5.75
C VAL A 135 -8.04 -4.48 4.25
N ALA A 136 -7.40 -5.57 3.82
CA ALA A 136 -7.41 -5.99 2.42
C ALA A 136 -8.82 -6.31 1.92
N ARG A 137 -9.67 -6.93 2.76
CA ARG A 137 -11.07 -7.19 2.46
C ARG A 137 -11.83 -5.89 2.22
N VAL A 138 -11.72 -4.92 3.14
CA VAL A 138 -12.41 -3.62 3.01
C VAL A 138 -11.92 -2.85 1.78
N LEU A 139 -10.61 -2.81 1.52
CA LEU A 139 -10.05 -2.18 0.32
C LEU A 139 -10.60 -2.81 -0.96
N ARG A 140 -10.88 -4.11 -0.97
CA ARG A 140 -11.52 -4.80 -2.10
C ARG A 140 -12.99 -4.40 -2.26
N GLU A 141 -13.72 -4.28 -1.16
CA GLU A 141 -15.15 -3.89 -1.16
C GLU A 141 -15.34 -2.46 -1.70
N ILE A 142 -14.45 -1.52 -1.34
CA ILE A 142 -14.50 -0.13 -1.83
C ILE A 142 -13.82 0.07 -3.19
N GLY A 143 -13.25 -0.98 -3.80
CA GLY A 143 -12.60 -0.88 -5.11
C GLY A 143 -11.21 -0.22 -5.11
N ALA A 144 -10.52 -0.22 -3.97
CA ALA A 144 -9.16 0.30 -3.77
C ALA A 144 -8.06 -0.80 -3.78
N ALA A 145 -8.42 -2.08 -3.90
CA ALA A 145 -7.46 -3.20 -3.84
C ALA A 145 -6.34 -3.17 -4.90
N ASP A 146 -6.56 -2.47 -6.02
CA ASP A 146 -5.62 -2.41 -7.14
C ASP A 146 -4.65 -1.22 -7.05
N ILE A 147 -4.77 -0.41 -6.01
CA ILE A 147 -3.90 0.74 -5.76
C ILE A 147 -2.59 0.21 -5.17
N ARG A 148 -1.48 0.81 -5.59
CA ARG A 148 -0.15 0.44 -5.11
C ARG A 148 -0.10 0.60 -3.59
N GLN A 149 0.33 -0.45 -2.89
CA GLN A 149 0.48 -0.43 -1.44
C GLN A 149 1.96 -0.45 -1.05
N ILE A 150 2.28 0.24 0.05
CA ILE A 150 3.48 0.02 0.83
C ILE A 150 3.01 -0.41 2.22
N LEU A 151 3.48 -1.56 2.69
CA LEU A 151 3.22 -2.01 4.05
C LEU A 151 4.15 -1.26 5.00
N VAL A 152 3.58 -0.49 5.93
CA VAL A 152 4.34 0.27 6.92
C VAL A 152 4.14 -0.39 8.28
N PHE A 153 5.08 -1.26 8.64
CA PHE A 153 5.11 -1.96 9.92
C PHE A 153 5.59 -1.00 11.01
N ASN A 154 4.62 -0.33 11.63
CA ASN A 154 4.82 0.69 12.65
C ASN A 154 4.96 0.07 14.05
N LYS A 155 5.36 0.89 15.02
CA LYS A 155 5.62 0.53 16.42
C LYS A 155 6.79 -0.46 16.59
N LEU A 156 7.83 -0.32 15.77
CA LEU A 156 9.08 -1.07 15.91
C LEU A 156 9.67 -0.96 17.33
N ASP A 157 9.49 0.18 18.01
CA ASP A 157 9.93 0.40 19.38
C ASP A 157 9.25 -0.52 20.40
N ALA A 158 8.04 -1.01 20.10
CA ALA A 158 7.25 -1.89 20.96
C ALA A 158 7.37 -3.38 20.57
N MET A 159 8.19 -3.72 19.57
CA MET A 159 8.45 -5.12 19.23
C MET A 159 9.46 -5.73 20.20
N GLU A 160 9.18 -6.98 20.60
CA GLU A 160 10.15 -7.82 21.30
C GLU A 160 11.47 -7.90 20.50
N PRO A 161 12.65 -7.77 21.14
CA PRO A 161 13.94 -7.74 20.46
C PRO A 161 14.16 -8.90 19.48
N GLU A 162 13.68 -10.09 19.83
CA GLU A 162 13.83 -11.32 19.02
C GLU A 162 12.94 -11.32 17.78
N ARG A 163 11.88 -10.49 17.76
CA ARG A 163 10.95 -10.35 16.64
C ARG A 163 11.31 -9.18 15.73
N ARG A 164 12.31 -8.37 16.09
CA ARG A 164 12.73 -7.24 15.27
C ARG A 164 13.30 -7.73 13.93
N PRO A 165 13.05 -6.99 12.84
CA PRO A 165 13.52 -7.41 11.53
C PRO A 165 15.04 -7.29 11.41
N LEU A 166 15.65 -8.15 10.60
CA LEU A 166 17.07 -8.04 10.27
C LEU A 166 17.36 -6.89 9.29
N ALA A 167 16.36 -6.54 8.47
CA ALA A 167 16.41 -5.45 7.51
C ALA A 167 15.20 -4.52 7.71
N MET A 168 15.43 -3.21 7.68
CA MET A 168 14.37 -2.20 7.88
C MET A 168 13.43 -2.06 6.69
N GLN A 169 13.79 -2.66 5.56
CA GLN A 169 13.03 -2.66 4.32
C GLN A 169 13.23 -4.00 3.62
N ASP A 170 12.13 -4.61 3.17
CA ASP A 170 12.13 -5.84 2.37
C ASP A 170 10.88 -5.93 1.49
N TRP A 171 10.69 -7.08 0.85
CA TRP A 171 9.53 -7.39 0.01
C TRP A 171 8.86 -8.66 0.51
N ILE A 172 7.54 -8.63 0.61
CA ILE A 172 6.74 -9.80 0.97
C ILE A 172 5.62 -10.03 -0.05
N THR A 173 5.14 -11.25 -0.16
CA THR A 173 3.90 -11.52 -0.92
C THR A 173 2.70 -11.12 -0.08
N PHE A 174 1.90 -10.17 -0.56
CA PHE A 174 0.67 -9.72 0.06
C PHE A 174 -0.42 -9.57 -1.01
N CYS A 175 -1.61 -10.15 -0.77
CA CYS A 175 -2.68 -10.24 -1.76
C CYS A 175 -2.19 -10.75 -3.14
N ASP A 176 -1.36 -11.80 -3.16
CA ASP A 176 -0.76 -12.41 -4.36
C ASP A 176 0.19 -11.50 -5.16
N ASN A 177 0.58 -10.34 -4.61
CA ASN A 177 1.50 -9.41 -5.25
C ASN A 177 2.75 -9.21 -4.38
N PRO A 178 3.95 -9.10 -4.97
CA PRO A 178 5.11 -8.62 -4.24
C PRO A 178 4.82 -7.18 -3.78
N THR A 179 4.89 -6.97 -2.48
CA THR A 179 4.56 -5.72 -1.83
C THR A 179 5.71 -5.32 -0.94
N GLU A 180 6.14 -4.08 -1.12
CA GLU A 180 7.22 -3.49 -0.33
C GLU A 180 6.78 -3.32 1.13
N ARG A 181 7.67 -3.67 2.05
CA ARG A 181 7.46 -3.52 3.49
C ARG A 181 8.60 -2.71 4.09
N LEU A 182 8.23 -1.67 4.83
CA LEU A 182 9.15 -0.86 5.64
C LEU A 182 8.77 -0.95 7.10
N PHE A 183 9.78 -1.04 7.96
CA PHE A 183 9.62 -1.02 9.41
C PHE A 183 9.92 0.38 9.93
N VAL A 184 9.03 0.90 10.78
CA VAL A 184 9.16 2.24 11.33
C VAL A 184 8.71 2.30 12.79
N SER A 185 9.13 3.33 13.49
CA SER A 185 8.50 3.77 14.72
C SER A 185 8.12 5.23 14.57
N ALA A 186 6.84 5.50 14.37
CA ALA A 186 6.34 6.87 14.34
C ALA A 186 6.63 7.63 15.65
N ARG A 187 6.77 6.91 16.76
CA ARG A 187 7.06 7.44 18.10
C ARG A 187 8.52 7.88 18.25
N THR A 188 9.47 7.05 17.81
CA THR A 188 10.91 7.32 18.00
C THR A 188 11.56 7.99 16.79
N GLY A 189 10.93 7.88 15.61
CA GLY A 189 11.46 8.37 14.34
C GLY A 189 12.29 7.36 13.55
N GLU A 190 12.56 6.18 14.11
CA GLU A 190 13.30 5.12 13.42
C GLU A 190 12.58 4.67 12.14
N GLY A 191 13.32 4.51 11.03
CA GLY A 191 12.78 4.13 9.71
C GLY A 191 12.02 5.24 8.95
N MET A 192 11.78 6.40 9.58
CA MET A 192 10.98 7.47 8.97
C MET A 192 11.71 8.22 7.85
N ALA A 193 13.04 8.24 7.86
CA ALA A 193 13.83 8.86 6.81
C ALA A 193 13.76 8.05 5.51
N GLU A 194 13.90 6.73 5.63
CA GLU A 194 13.78 5.74 4.57
C GLU A 194 12.38 5.77 3.96
N LEU A 195 11.34 5.83 4.81
CA LEU A 195 9.97 6.00 4.34
C LEU A 195 9.83 7.30 3.51
N ARG A 196 10.32 8.44 4.01
CA ARG A 196 10.24 9.72 3.27
C ARG A 196 10.98 9.67 1.93
N ALA A 197 12.19 9.12 1.91
CA ALA A 197 12.97 8.96 0.68
C ALA A 197 12.22 8.07 -0.32
N ARG A 198 11.59 7.00 0.17
CA ARG A 198 10.79 6.12 -0.69
C ARG A 198 9.56 6.81 -1.27
N LEU A 199 8.83 7.58 -0.47
CA LEU A 199 7.70 8.39 -0.97
C LEU A 199 8.16 9.42 -2.01
N ALA A 200 9.34 10.00 -1.84
CA ALA A 200 9.91 10.95 -2.80
C ALA A 200 10.20 10.30 -4.16
N GLN A 201 10.78 9.09 -4.17
CA GLN A 201 11.00 8.32 -5.41
C GLN A 201 9.67 8.02 -6.13
N LEU A 202 8.65 7.62 -5.38
CA LEU A 202 7.32 7.33 -5.94
C LEU A 202 6.67 8.59 -6.53
N ALA A 203 6.77 9.72 -5.84
CA ALA A 203 6.20 10.98 -6.28
C ALA A 203 6.87 11.55 -7.55
N ARG A 204 8.11 11.14 -7.84
CA ARG A 204 8.82 11.45 -9.09
C ARG A 204 8.41 10.57 -10.26
N GLY A 205 7.87 9.38 -9.98
CA GLY A 205 7.64 8.34 -10.98
C GLY A 205 8.85 7.41 -11.17
N ASP A 206 9.90 7.53 -10.36
CA ASP A 206 11.11 6.70 -10.44
C ASP A 206 10.90 5.31 -9.81
N GLY A 207 9.79 5.12 -9.09
CA GLY A 207 9.53 3.90 -8.31
C GLY A 207 8.86 2.75 -9.06
N ASP A 208 8.71 2.82 -10.39
CA ASP A 208 8.20 1.72 -11.23
C ASP A 208 9.30 0.69 -11.59
N GLU A 209 10.44 0.69 -10.89
CA GLU A 209 11.35 -0.47 -10.92
C GLU A 209 10.58 -1.73 -10.50
N GLU A 210 10.55 -2.68 -11.42
CA GLU A 210 9.75 -3.90 -11.38
C GLU A 210 9.92 -4.61 -10.05
N ALA A 211 8.79 -4.87 -9.37
CA ALA A 211 8.74 -5.79 -8.26
C ALA A 211 9.53 -7.07 -8.61
N PRO A 212 10.44 -7.56 -7.73
CA PRO A 212 11.17 -8.79 -8.01
C PRO A 212 10.16 -9.93 -8.19
N GLY A 213 10.07 -10.47 -9.42
CA GLY A 213 9.19 -11.61 -9.76
C GLY A 213 8.14 -11.39 -10.85
N HIS A 214 8.06 -10.22 -11.51
CA HIS A 214 7.29 -10.09 -12.75
C HIS A 214 8.08 -10.67 -13.94
N GLU A 215 8.23 -11.99 -14.01
CA GLU A 215 8.62 -12.64 -15.26
C GLU A 215 7.51 -12.38 -16.30
N ASN A 216 7.80 -11.50 -17.25
CA ASN A 216 7.01 -11.36 -18.45
C ASN A 216 7.03 -12.71 -19.18
N SER A 217 5.91 -13.43 -19.16
CA SER A 217 5.68 -14.62 -20.00
C SER A 217 5.45 -14.21 -21.47
N HIS A 218 6.36 -13.41 -22.02
CA HIS A 218 6.44 -13.01 -23.41
C HIS A 218 7.89 -13.16 -23.85
N GLY A 219 8.27 -14.41 -24.11
CA GLY A 219 9.54 -14.79 -24.70
C GLY A 219 9.51 -16.28 -24.95
N GLU A 220 9.13 -16.68 -26.16
CA GLU A 220 9.45 -18.01 -26.67
C GLU A 220 10.97 -18.17 -26.62
N ALA A 221 11.46 -18.90 -25.63
CA ALA A 221 12.86 -19.29 -25.58
C ALA A 221 13.01 -20.61 -26.35
N GLU A 222 13.37 -20.50 -27.63
CA GLU A 222 14.06 -21.57 -28.33
C GLU A 222 15.41 -21.80 -27.63
N ALA A 223 15.49 -22.87 -26.84
CA ALA A 223 16.74 -23.35 -26.29
C ALA A 223 17.55 -24.04 -27.40
N VAL A 224 18.52 -23.32 -27.97
CA VAL A 224 19.58 -23.90 -28.80
C VAL A 224 20.53 -24.67 -27.87
N VAL A 225 20.44 -26.00 -27.91
CA VAL A 225 21.40 -26.91 -27.27
C VAL A 225 22.64 -26.97 -28.15
N GLN A 226 23.73 -26.36 -27.71
CA GLN A 226 25.04 -26.47 -28.34
C GLN A 226 25.81 -27.63 -27.69
N LEU A 227 25.80 -28.78 -28.36
CA LEU A 227 26.63 -29.94 -28.00
C LEU A 227 28.10 -29.61 -28.32
N GLY A 228 28.93 -29.55 -27.27
CA GLY A 228 30.38 -29.50 -27.40
C GLY A 228 30.94 -30.90 -27.64
N THR A 229 31.45 -31.12 -28.86
CA THR A 229 32.35 -32.23 -29.19
C THR A 229 33.71 -31.97 -28.57
N ILE A 230 34.19 -32.86 -27.70
CA ILE A 230 35.59 -32.93 -27.30
C ILE A 230 36.23 -34.05 -28.13
N GLU A 231 37.09 -33.67 -29.08
CA GLU A 231 38.07 -34.59 -29.66
C GLU A 231 39.46 -34.30 -29.06
N ARG A 232 40.12 -35.42 -28.73
CA ARG A 232 41.53 -35.65 -28.36
C ARG A 232 41.89 -35.64 -26.88
#